data_AF-A0A836UCT6-F1
#
_entry.id   AF-A0A836UCT6-F1
#
_cell.length_a   1.000
_cell.length_b   1.000
_cell.length_c   1.000
_cell.angle_alpha   90.00
_cell.angle_beta   90.00
_cell.angle_gamma   90.00
#
_symmetry.space_group_name_H-M   'P 1'
#
loop_
_entity.id
_entity.type
_entity.pdbx_description
1 polymer ?
#
loop_
_entity_poly.entity_id
_entity_poly.type
_entity_poly.pdbx_seq_one_letter_code
_entity_poly.pdbx_strand_id
1 'polypeptide(L)'
;MATQLCLPGQRARTAQSRRTGRHPCRRSDTDDAGAFRPTSTPSSLPAAEELELAILEERAIRAVFEQSGGNQAETARLLGIGTDALRYRLRKHALR
;
A
#
# COMPACT_ATOMS: atom_id res chain seq x y z
N MET A 1 -49.20 35.88 -25.18
CA MET A 1 -48.30 36.77 -24.40
C MET A 1 -47.21 35.86 -23.81
N ALA A 2 -46.18 35.44 -24.57
CA ALA A 2 -44.89 36.16 -24.74
C ALA A 2 -44.45 36.77 -23.40
N THR A 3 -43.43 36.27 -22.69
CA THR A 3 -41.99 36.28 -23.02
C THR A 3 -41.26 35.36 -22.00
N GLN A 4 -40.56 34.31 -22.41
CA GLN A 4 -39.11 34.30 -22.68
C GLN A 4 -38.29 35.29 -21.83
N LEU A 5 -37.70 34.78 -20.74
CA LEU A 5 -36.55 35.40 -20.08
C LEU A 5 -35.35 34.46 -20.20
N CYS A 6 -34.50 34.84 -21.15
CA CYS A 6 -33.13 34.42 -21.35
C CYS A 6 -32.25 35.10 -20.30
N LEU A 7 -31.45 34.35 -19.56
CA LEU A 7 -30.35 34.87 -18.73
C LEU A 7 -29.14 33.92 -18.82
N PRO A 8 -27.92 34.44 -18.64
CA PRO A 8 -26.82 34.30 -19.58
C PRO A 8 -25.78 33.28 -19.12
N GLY A 9 -24.98 32.86 -20.09
CA GLY A 9 -23.90 31.90 -19.91
C GLY A 9 -22.92 32.29 -18.81
N GLN A 10 -22.48 31.26 -18.07
CA GLN A 10 -21.24 31.29 -17.33
C GLN A 10 -20.37 30.10 -17.73
N ARG A 11 -19.59 30.38 -18.77
CA ARG A 11 -18.14 30.16 -18.87
C ARG A 11 -17.62 28.81 -18.36
N ALA A 12 -17.30 27.97 -19.36
CA ALA A 12 -16.26 26.96 -19.32
C ALA A 12 -15.10 27.36 -18.39
N ARG A 13 -15.01 26.69 -17.25
CA ARG A 13 -13.84 26.76 -16.39
C ARG A 13 -12.88 25.64 -16.79
N THR A 14 -11.92 26.06 -17.60
CA THR A 14 -10.50 25.72 -17.51
C THR A 14 -10.14 24.24 -17.52
N ALA A 15 -9.70 23.81 -18.70
CA ALA A 15 -8.64 22.84 -18.89
C ALA A 15 -7.56 22.99 -17.80
N GLN A 16 -7.43 21.99 -16.92
CA GLN A 16 -6.25 21.85 -16.08
C GLN A 16 -5.10 21.39 -16.96
N SER A 17 -4.44 22.40 -17.53
CA SER A 17 -3.01 22.60 -17.57
C SER A 17 -2.18 21.31 -17.45
N ARG A 18 -1.86 20.77 -18.61
CA ARG A 18 -0.60 20.05 -18.84
C ARG A 18 0.55 20.97 -18.44
N ARG A 19 1.55 20.41 -17.74
CA ARG A 19 2.92 20.91 -17.48
C ARG A 19 3.20 21.25 -16.02
N THR A 20 3.68 20.25 -15.30
CA THR A 20 4.93 20.36 -14.53
C THR A 20 5.76 19.13 -14.89
N GLY A 21 6.76 19.31 -15.76
CA GLY A 21 8.15 19.08 -15.37
C GLY A 21 8.41 17.60 -15.07
N ARG A 22 8.72 16.77 -16.07
CA ARG A 22 10.13 16.33 -16.27
C ARG A 22 11.00 16.58 -15.02
N HIS A 23 11.04 15.60 -14.13
CA HIS A 23 12.17 15.42 -13.22
C HIS A 23 13.03 14.28 -13.75
N PRO A 24 14.11 14.56 -14.52
CA PRO A 24 15.20 13.62 -14.68
C PRO A 24 16.18 13.83 -13.51
N CYS A 25 15.78 13.36 -12.34
CA CYS A 25 16.66 13.19 -11.18
C CYS A 25 16.29 11.79 -10.66
N ARG A 26 17.09 10.73 -10.75
CA ARG A 26 18.53 10.56 -10.76
C ARG A 26 18.73 9.13 -11.27
N ARG A 27 19.57 8.91 -12.27
CA ARG A 27 20.13 7.57 -12.48
C ARG A 27 21.03 7.31 -11.28
N SER A 28 20.66 6.35 -10.45
CA SER A 28 21.62 5.72 -9.55
C SER A 28 22.17 4.53 -10.33
N ASP A 29 23.23 4.79 -11.09
CA ASP A 29 24.17 3.76 -11.51
C ASP A 29 24.89 3.31 -10.23
N THR A 30 24.34 2.28 -9.58
CA THR A 30 25.06 1.52 -8.56
C THR A 30 25.33 0.14 -9.14
N ASP A 31 26.35 0.08 -9.98
CA ASP A 31 27.11 -1.14 -10.21
C ASP A 31 28.01 -1.35 -8.98
N ASP A 32 27.51 -2.06 -7.98
CA ASP A 32 28.37 -2.64 -6.94
C ASP A 32 28.24 -4.17 -6.98
N ALA A 33 29.25 -4.77 -7.59
CA ALA A 33 29.49 -6.19 -7.62
C ALA A 33 29.90 -6.66 -6.21
N GLY A 34 28.96 -7.24 -5.48
CA GLY A 34 29.22 -7.86 -4.19
C GLY A 34 28.24 -9.01 -3.94
N ALA A 35 28.49 -10.14 -4.58
CA ALA A 35 27.71 -11.37 -4.41
C ALA A 35 27.91 -11.98 -3.01
N PHE A 36 27.38 -11.35 -1.97
CA PHE A 36 27.02 -12.06 -0.75
C PHE A 36 25.65 -12.69 -0.98
N ARG A 37 25.65 -13.92 -1.48
CA ARG A 37 24.45 -14.75 -1.51
C ARG A 37 24.48 -15.60 -0.25
N PRO A 38 23.89 -15.16 0.88
CA PRO A 38 23.74 -16.06 2.01
C PRO A 38 22.94 -17.25 1.50
N THR A 39 23.57 -18.43 1.45
CA THR A 39 22.85 -19.69 1.31
C THR A 39 22.06 -19.86 2.59
N SER A 40 20.87 -19.27 2.61
CA SER A 40 19.87 -19.48 3.64
C SER A 40 19.47 -20.95 3.56
N THR A 41 20.03 -21.77 4.44
CA THR A 41 19.54 -23.13 4.67
C THR A 41 18.06 -23.01 5.02
N PRO A 42 17.13 -23.67 4.30
CA PRO A 42 15.73 -23.65 4.66
C PRO A 42 15.56 -24.44 5.96
N SER A 43 15.58 -23.73 7.09
CA SER A 43 15.22 -24.30 8.38
C SER A 43 13.71 -24.49 8.38
N SER A 44 13.25 -25.71 8.14
CA SER A 44 11.83 -26.06 8.27
C SER A 44 11.49 -26.10 9.76
N LEU A 45 10.53 -25.29 10.19
CA LEU A 45 9.99 -25.38 11.54
C LEU A 45 9.09 -26.62 11.66
N PRO A 46 8.93 -27.20 12.86
CA PRO A 46 7.90 -28.21 13.08
C PRO A 46 6.51 -27.58 12.88
N ALA A 47 5.58 -28.33 12.27
CA ALA A 47 4.26 -27.82 11.88
C ALA A 47 3.44 -27.20 13.04
N ALA A 48 3.68 -27.64 14.29
CA ALA A 48 3.04 -27.06 15.46
C ALA A 48 3.48 -25.60 15.71
N GLU A 49 4.76 -25.29 15.55
CA GLU A 49 5.31 -23.93 15.69
C GLU A 49 4.83 -23.02 14.54
N GLU A 50 4.71 -23.56 13.33
CA GLU A 50 4.15 -22.83 12.19
C GLU A 50 2.69 -22.41 12.42
N LEU A 51 1.88 -23.29 13.00
CA LEU A 51 0.49 -22.99 13.36
C LEU A 51 0.40 -21.92 14.45
N GLU A 52 1.20 -22.03 15.51
CA GLU A 52 1.22 -21.05 16.58
C GLU A 52 1.63 -19.65 16.07
N LEU A 53 2.66 -19.60 15.22
CA LEU A 53 3.08 -18.36 14.58
C LEU A 53 1.97 -17.74 13.73
N ALA A 54 1.23 -18.55 12.96
CA ALA A 54 0.12 -18.08 12.14
C ALA A 54 -1.02 -17.48 13.00
N ILE A 55 -1.31 -18.06 14.16
CA ILE A 55 -2.33 -17.56 15.08
C ILE A 55 -1.89 -16.22 15.70
N LEU A 56 -0.63 -16.12 16.13
CA LEU A 56 -0.09 -14.88 16.68
C LEU A 56 -0.06 -13.77 15.63
N GLU A 57 0.36 -14.10 14.40
CA GLU A 57 0.36 -13.17 13.26
C GLU A 57 -1.06 -12.63 12.99
N GLU A 58 -2.06 -13.52 12.91
CA GLU A 58 -3.45 -13.11 12.70
C GLU A 58 -3.94 -12.16 13.79
N ARG A 59 -3.72 -12.52 15.06
CA ARG A 59 -4.18 -11.72 16.21
C ARG A 59 -3.55 -10.33 16.22
N ALA A 60 -2.25 -10.25 15.96
CA ALA A 60 -1.54 -8.97 15.89
C ALA A 60 -2.08 -8.09 14.76
N ILE A 61 -2.27 -8.66 13.56
CA ILE A 61 -2.81 -7.91 12.42
C ILE A 61 -4.23 -7.43 12.69
N ARG A 62 -5.09 -8.31 13.22
CA ARG A 62 -6.49 -7.99 13.52
C ARG A 62 -6.58 -6.85 14.53
N ALA A 63 -5.84 -6.93 15.64
CA ALA A 63 -5.87 -5.90 16.68
C ALA A 63 -5.47 -4.52 16.15
N VAL A 64 -4.37 -4.43 15.39
CA VAL A 64 -3.90 -3.16 14.82
C VAL A 64 -4.83 -2.67 13.71
N PHE A 65 -5.38 -3.57 12.90
CA PHE A 65 -6.31 -3.21 11.84
C PHE A 65 -7.62 -2.63 12.39
N GLU A 66 -8.16 -3.22 13.44
CA GLU A 66 -9.32 -2.71 14.17
C GLU A 66 -8.99 -1.36 14.84
N GLN A 67 -7.85 -1.25 15.51
CA GLN A 67 -7.37 0.01 16.11
C GLN A 67 -7.23 1.13 15.06
N SER A 68 -6.82 0.79 13.84
CA SER A 68 -6.64 1.73 12.73
C SER A 68 -7.95 2.05 11.98
N GLY A 69 -9.10 1.50 12.40
CA GLY A 69 -10.38 1.65 11.70
C GLY A 69 -10.37 1.06 10.28
N GLY A 70 -9.56 0.04 10.03
CA GLY A 70 -9.41 -0.59 8.72
C GLY A 70 -8.48 0.14 7.74
N ASN A 71 -7.73 1.15 8.20
CA ASN A 71 -6.77 1.87 7.35
C ASN A 71 -5.49 1.04 7.14
N GLN A 72 -5.38 0.39 5.97
CA GLN A 72 -4.25 -0.47 5.63
C GLN A 72 -2.89 0.25 5.67
N ALA A 73 -2.81 1.50 5.24
CA ALA A 73 -1.54 2.23 5.23
C ALA A 73 -1.06 2.50 6.67
N GLU A 74 -1.99 2.83 7.57
CA GLU A 74 -1.66 3.07 8.97
C GLU A 74 -1.36 1.77 9.71
N THR A 75 -2.13 0.71 9.48
CA THR A 75 -1.86 -0.61 10.03
C THR A 75 -0.48 -1.12 9.63
N ALA A 76 -0.09 -0.95 8.37
CA ALA A 76 1.23 -1.35 7.88
C ALA A 76 2.35 -0.57 8.59
N ARG A 77 2.17 0.74 8.81
CA ARG A 77 3.11 1.58 9.56
C ARG A 77 3.26 1.13 11.02
N LEU A 78 2.14 0.87 11.70
CA LEU A 78 2.14 0.42 13.10
C LEU A 78 2.77 -0.97 13.27
N LEU A 79 2.59 -1.86 12.29
CA LEU A 79 3.22 -3.18 12.27
C LEU A 79 4.67 -3.17 11.76
N GLY A 80 5.15 -2.04 11.21
CA GLY A 80 6.49 -1.93 10.63
C GLY A 80 6.71 -2.76 9.36
N ILE A 81 5.65 -3.03 8.59
CA ILE A 81 5.71 -3.81 7.35
C ILE A 81 5.26 -2.98 6.14
N GLY A 82 5.59 -3.44 4.93
CA GLY A 82 5.08 -2.82 3.70
C GLY A 82 3.58 -3.04 3.50
N THR A 83 2.90 -2.10 2.84
CA THR A 83 1.46 -2.18 2.55
C THR A 83 1.10 -3.42 1.71
N ASP A 84 1.96 -3.82 0.77
CA ASP A 84 1.74 -5.03 -0.05
C ASP A 84 1.86 -6.31 0.78
N ALA A 85 2.82 -6.34 1.72
CA ALA A 85 2.96 -7.45 2.66
C ALA A 85 1.75 -7.55 3.59
N LEU A 86 1.25 -6.41 4.10
CA LEU A 86 0.01 -6.38 4.87
C LEU A 86 -1.16 -6.92 4.03
N ARG A 87 -1.32 -6.46 2.79
CA ARG A 87 -2.42 -6.90 1.91
C ARG A 87 -2.37 -8.41 1.68
N TYR A 88 -1.19 -8.98 1.46
CA TYR A 88 -1.02 -10.42 1.33
C TYR A 88 -1.46 -11.15 2.61
N ARG A 89 -1.04 -10.67 3.79
CA ARG A 89 -1.41 -11.28 5.07
C ARG A 89 -2.90 -11.15 5.37
N LEU A 90 -3.53 -10.01 5.06
CA LEU A 90 -4.98 -9.84 5.20
C LEU A 90 -5.76 -10.87 4.38
N ARG A 91 -5.33 -11.13 3.14
CA ARG A 91 -5.92 -12.18 2.29
C ARG A 91 -5.69 -13.57 2.86
N LYS A 92 -4.47 -13.86 3.32
CA LYS A 92 -4.08 -15.15 3.93
C LYS A 92 -4.97 -15.48 5.13
N HIS A 93 -5.34 -14.48 5.94
CA HIS A 93 -6.18 -14.65 7.13
C HIS A 93 -7.67 -14.33 6.89
N ALA A 94 -8.09 -14.13 5.63
CA ALA A 94 -9.48 -13.78 5.26
C ALA A 94 -10.04 -12.54 6.01
N LEU A 95 -9.19 -11.57 6.33
CA LEU A 95 -9.58 -10.32 7.00
C LEU A 95 -10.05 -9.24 6.02
N ARG A 96 -9.64 -9.30 4.73
CA ARG A 96 -10.13 -8.45 3.62
C ARG A 96 -9.62 -8.88 2.24
#